data_AF-A0A7Y0CGS3-F1
#
_entry.id   AF-A0A7Y0CGS3-F1
#
_cell.length_a   1.000
_cell.length_b   1.000
_cell.length_c   1.000
_cell.angle_alpha   90.00
_cell.angle_beta   90.00
_cell.angle_gamma   90.00
#
_symmetry.space_group_name_H-M   'P 1'
#
loop_
_entity.id
_entity.type
_entity.pdbx_description
1 polymer ?
#
loop_
_entity_poly.entity_id
_entity_poly.type
_entity_poly.pdbx_seq_one_letter_code
_entity_poly.pdbx_strand_id
1 'polypeptide(L)'
;MIARVRKSMDEKDQGFTLIELLVVIIIIGILAAIAIPVFLNQRKKAVDAGIKSDLRTVAVQMETYFTDNQAYIAPSQAGGAGTAVTVTGTTIPVTKGNLITGELLSDATTVVAVGGVATGFCLTGTNAAGTSTQLSIYNSLTGGLNVSTTAKCP
;
A
#
# COMPACT_ATOMS: atom_id res chain seq x y z
N MET A 1 21.69 -42.84 54.67
CA MET A 1 21.76 -41.51 54.00
C MET A 1 20.97 -41.43 52.68
N ILE A 2 20.47 -42.53 52.11
CA ILE A 2 19.86 -42.56 50.76
C ILE A 2 18.36 -42.19 50.72
N ALA A 3 17.64 -42.22 51.85
CA ALA A 3 16.18 -41.99 51.87
C ALA A 3 15.76 -40.54 51.57
N ARG A 4 16.63 -39.54 51.79
CA ARG A 4 16.29 -38.12 51.58
C ARG A 4 16.38 -37.70 50.10
N VAL A 5 17.13 -38.42 49.28
CA VAL A 5 17.30 -38.09 47.84
C VAL A 5 16.07 -38.50 47.01
N ARG A 6 15.33 -39.53 47.45
CA ARG A 6 14.12 -39.99 46.74
C ARG A 6 12.91 -39.05 46.89
N LYS A 7 12.84 -38.27 47.98
CA LYS A 7 11.69 -37.39 48.24
C LYS A 7 11.62 -36.18 47.30
N SER A 8 12.76 -35.75 46.74
CA SER A 8 12.79 -34.60 45.80
C SER A 8 12.45 -34.95 44.35
N MET A 9 12.30 -36.24 44.01
CA MET A 9 11.91 -36.69 42.65
C MET A 9 10.41 -36.94 42.51
N ASP A 10 9.66 -37.11 43.61
CA ASP A 10 8.20 -37.32 43.59
C ASP A 10 7.39 -36.02 43.58
N GLU A 11 8.00 -34.87 43.86
CA GLU A 11 7.28 -33.60 44.06
C GLU A 11 7.29 -32.65 42.85
N LYS A 12 7.84 -33.03 41.68
CA LYS A 12 8.20 -32.02 40.64
C LYS A 12 7.93 -32.32 39.17
N ASP A 13 7.15 -33.34 38.81
CA ASP A 13 6.63 -33.45 37.44
C ASP A 13 5.12 -33.22 37.40
N GLN A 14 4.72 -31.96 37.57
CA GLN A 14 3.38 -31.50 37.20
C GLN A 14 3.31 -31.35 35.68
N GLY A 15 2.88 -32.42 34.99
CA GLY A 15 2.64 -32.38 33.54
C GLY A 15 1.45 -31.50 33.18
N PHE A 16 1.56 -30.79 32.06
CA PHE A 16 0.44 -30.06 31.44
C PHE A 16 -0.70 -31.04 31.11
N THR A 17 -1.92 -30.72 31.53
CA THR A 17 -3.05 -31.58 31.19
C THR A 17 -3.48 -31.35 29.73
N LEU A 18 -3.93 -32.41 29.04
CA LEU A 18 -4.47 -32.29 27.68
C LEU A 18 -5.69 -31.36 27.64
N ILE A 19 -6.45 -31.30 28.73
CA ILE A 19 -7.62 -30.42 28.84
C ILE A 19 -7.23 -28.93 28.93
N GLU A 20 -6.11 -28.60 29.57
CA GLU A 20 -5.60 -27.23 29.64
C GLU A 20 -5.15 -26.75 28.27
N LEU A 21 -4.47 -27.58 27.49
CA LEU A 21 -4.11 -27.22 26.13
C LEU A 21 -5.34 -27.17 25.21
N LEU A 22 -6.33 -28.03 25.42
CA LEU A 22 -7.56 -28.05 24.64
C LEU A 22 -8.38 -26.77 24.81
N VAL A 23 -8.58 -26.29 26.05
CA VAL A 23 -9.34 -25.06 26.26
C VAL A 23 -8.62 -23.84 25.69
N VAL A 24 -7.28 -23.80 25.76
CA VAL A 24 -6.48 -22.70 25.20
C VAL A 24 -6.62 -22.64 23.69
N ILE A 25 -6.52 -23.77 22.97
CA ILE A 25 -6.66 -23.77 21.50
C ILE A 25 -8.07 -23.37 21.05
N ILE A 26 -9.10 -23.69 21.85
CA ILE A 26 -10.48 -23.27 21.58
C ILE A 26 -10.60 -21.75 21.72
N ILE A 27 -10.06 -21.17 22.80
CA ILE A 27 -10.12 -19.73 23.03
C ILE A 27 -9.37 -18.96 21.94
N ILE A 28 -8.13 -19.34 21.61
CA ILE A 28 -7.38 -18.69 20.51
C ILE A 28 -8.07 -18.91 19.15
N GLY A 29 -8.75 -20.04 18.95
CA GLY A 29 -9.53 -20.33 17.74
C GLY A 29 -10.69 -19.35 17.56
N ILE A 30 -11.45 -19.08 18.62
CA ILE A 30 -12.55 -18.10 18.62
C ILE A 30 -12.01 -16.68 18.35
N LEU A 31 -10.93 -16.30 19.02
CA LEU A 31 -10.31 -14.98 18.82
C LEU A 31 -9.76 -14.82 17.40
N ALA A 32 -9.08 -15.85 16.86
CA ALA A 32 -8.52 -15.83 15.51
C ALA A 32 -9.61 -15.73 14.44
N ALA A 33 -10.75 -16.41 14.62
CA ALA A 33 -11.87 -16.38 13.66
C ALA A 33 -12.41 -14.95 13.43
N ILE A 34 -12.42 -14.11 14.48
CA ILE A 34 -12.85 -12.71 14.37
C ILE A 34 -11.68 -11.80 13.96
N ALA A 35 -10.50 -12.04 14.51
CA ALA A 35 -9.34 -11.16 14.32
C ALA A 35 -8.78 -11.22 12.88
N ILE A 36 -8.69 -12.40 12.27
CA ILE A 36 -8.11 -12.59 10.93
C ILE A 36 -8.83 -11.75 9.85
N PRO A 37 -10.16 -11.82 9.66
CA PRO A 37 -10.82 -11.04 8.62
C PRO A 37 -10.72 -9.53 8.87
N VAL A 38 -10.81 -9.09 10.13
CA VAL A 38 -10.65 -7.67 10.50
C VAL A 38 -9.24 -7.19 10.18
N PHE A 39 -8.22 -7.95 10.56
CA PHE A 39 -6.82 -7.65 10.30
C PHE A 39 -6.53 -7.55 8.80
N LEU A 40 -7.04 -8.49 8.00
CA LEU A 40 -6.87 -8.47 6.54
C LEU A 40 -7.52 -7.24 5.90
N ASN A 41 -8.70 -6.84 6.36
CA ASN A 41 -9.36 -5.62 5.87
C ASN A 41 -8.60 -4.34 6.30
N GLN A 42 -8.13 -4.27 7.55
CA GLN A 42 -7.32 -3.15 8.02
C GLN A 42 -6.00 -3.03 7.23
N ARG A 43 -5.33 -4.14 6.95
CA ARG A 43 -4.14 -4.17 6.10
C ARG A 43 -4.43 -3.63 4.70
N LYS A 44 -5.55 -4.02 4.08
CA LYS A 44 -5.95 -3.49 2.77
C LYS A 44 -6.17 -1.98 2.82
N LYS A 45 -6.91 -1.48 3.82
CA LYS A 45 -7.12 -0.03 4.00
C LYS A 45 -5.80 0.74 4.21
N ALA A 46 -4.85 0.15 4.94
CA ALA A 46 -3.52 0.75 5.13
C ALA A 46 -2.74 0.85 3.82
N VAL A 47 -2.80 -0.19 2.97
CA VAL A 47 -2.19 -0.17 1.64
C VAL A 47 -2.84 0.90 0.76
N ASP A 48 -4.18 0.95 0.72
CA ASP A 48 -4.89 1.96 -0.06
C ASP A 48 -4.57 3.39 0.42
N ALA A 49 -4.47 3.60 1.74
CA ALA A 49 -4.04 4.88 2.31
C ALA A 49 -2.60 5.24 1.90
N GLY A 50 -1.70 4.26 1.86
CA GLY A 50 -0.32 4.43 1.39
C GLY A 50 -0.28 4.88 -0.07
N ILE A 51 -1.01 4.22 -0.97
CA ILE A 51 -1.10 4.61 -2.39
C ILE A 51 -1.60 6.06 -2.52
N LYS A 52 -2.66 6.41 -1.79
CA LYS A 52 -3.23 7.75 -1.80
C LYS A 52 -2.23 8.82 -1.32
N SER A 53 -1.40 8.49 -0.33
CA SER A 53 -0.32 9.36 0.14
C SER A 53 0.75 9.52 -0.93
N ASP A 54 1.22 8.41 -1.51
CA ASP A 54 2.27 8.44 -2.54
C ASP A 54 1.82 9.26 -3.77
N LEU A 55 0.57 9.10 -4.22
CA LEU A 55 0.00 9.88 -5.33
C LEU A 55 -0.01 11.38 -5.03
N ARG A 56 -0.31 11.80 -3.80
CA ARG A 56 -0.26 13.21 -3.40
C ARG A 56 1.17 13.74 -3.40
N THR A 57 2.12 12.97 -2.91
CA THR A 57 3.54 13.36 -2.94
C THR A 57 4.03 13.56 -4.38
N VAL A 58 3.67 12.64 -5.28
CA VAL A 58 4.01 12.77 -6.71
C VAL A 58 3.31 13.97 -7.33
N ALA A 59 2.03 14.20 -7.03
CA ALA A 59 1.31 15.36 -7.52
C ALA A 59 1.95 16.68 -7.07
N VAL A 60 2.33 16.81 -5.80
CA VAL A 60 3.04 18.01 -5.30
C VAL A 60 4.36 18.23 -6.05
N GLN A 61 5.10 17.16 -6.34
CA GLN A 61 6.34 17.29 -7.11
C GLN A 61 6.08 17.71 -8.56
N MET A 62 4.99 17.24 -9.17
CA MET A 62 4.55 17.66 -10.51
C MET A 62 4.19 19.14 -10.55
N GLU A 63 3.46 19.64 -9.55
CA GLU A 63 3.12 21.07 -9.40
C GLU A 63 4.37 21.93 -9.18
N THR A 64 5.32 21.43 -8.37
CA THR A 64 6.61 22.08 -8.15
C THR A 64 7.38 22.19 -9.45
N TYR A 65 7.45 21.11 -10.23
CA TYR A 65 8.12 21.10 -11.53
C TYR A 65 7.47 22.07 -12.52
N PHE A 66 6.14 22.16 -12.54
CA PHE A 66 5.41 23.11 -13.38
C PHE A 66 5.72 24.57 -13.01
N THR A 67 5.87 24.86 -11.71
CA THR A 67 6.26 26.20 -11.24
C THR A 67 7.60 26.65 -11.83
N ASP A 68 8.56 25.73 -11.94
CA ASP A 68 9.91 26.03 -12.44
C ASP A 68 10.00 25.99 -13.98
N ASN A 69 9.23 25.12 -14.65
CA ASN A 69 9.41 24.80 -16.07
C ASN A 69 8.22 25.19 -16.96
N GLN A 70 7.11 25.66 -16.38
CA GLN A 70 5.85 26.00 -17.06
C GLN A 70 5.26 24.88 -17.93
N ALA A 71 5.63 23.63 -17.65
CA ALA A 71 5.17 22.45 -18.35
C ALA A 71 5.13 21.26 -17.40
N TYR A 72 4.13 20.39 -17.57
CA TYR A 72 4.11 19.10 -16.90
C TYR A 72 4.90 18.07 -17.70
N ILE A 73 5.49 17.10 -16.99
CA ILE A 73 6.15 15.94 -17.60
C ILE A 73 5.49 14.65 -17.13
N ALA A 74 5.40 13.64 -17.99
CA ALA A 74 4.90 12.35 -17.57
C ALA A 74 5.84 11.75 -16.51
N PRO A 75 5.36 11.42 -15.29
CA PRO A 75 6.18 10.73 -14.32
C PRO A 75 6.50 9.33 -14.84
N SER A 76 7.74 8.90 -14.62
CA SER A 76 8.20 7.57 -15.02
C SER A 76 8.47 6.73 -13.78
N GLN A 77 7.96 5.50 -13.74
CA GLN A 77 8.35 4.56 -12.69
C GLN A 77 9.76 4.10 -12.95
N ALA A 78 10.64 4.27 -11.96
CA ALA A 78 11.97 3.71 -11.99
C ALA A 78 11.89 2.22 -11.64
N GLY A 79 11.88 1.36 -12.66
CA GLY A 79 11.88 -0.10 -12.51
C GLY A 79 10.50 -0.72 -12.25
N GLY A 80 10.50 -2.00 -11.86
CA GLY A 80 9.28 -2.72 -11.45
C GLY A 80 8.66 -2.16 -10.16
N ALA A 81 7.63 -2.83 -9.66
CA ALA A 81 6.91 -2.45 -8.45
C ALA A 81 7.78 -1.97 -7.27
N GLY A 82 7.54 -0.75 -6.78
CA GLY A 82 7.91 -0.36 -5.42
C GLY A 82 9.34 0.12 -5.17
N THR A 83 9.97 0.83 -6.10
CA THR A 83 11.25 1.50 -5.84
C THR A 83 11.13 3.02 -5.80
N ALA A 84 10.72 3.66 -6.90
CA ALA A 84 10.52 5.10 -6.94
C ALA A 84 9.78 5.56 -8.20
N VAL A 85 9.17 6.75 -8.11
CA VAL A 85 8.73 7.54 -9.27
C VAL A 85 9.80 8.58 -9.57
N THR A 86 10.20 8.72 -10.82
CA THR A 86 11.10 9.79 -11.26
C THR A 86 10.32 10.86 -12.01
N VAL A 87 10.47 12.10 -11.54
CA VAL A 87 10.02 13.32 -12.23
C VAL A 87 11.29 14.11 -12.59
N THR A 88 11.73 14.02 -13.85
CA THR A 88 12.93 14.67 -14.44
C THR A 88 14.11 14.85 -13.47
N GLY A 89 14.63 13.73 -12.95
CA GLY A 89 15.82 13.72 -12.08
C GLY A 89 15.55 13.81 -10.58
N THR A 90 14.31 14.09 -10.17
CA THR A 90 13.89 13.95 -8.78
C THR A 90 13.27 12.56 -8.58
N THR A 91 13.90 11.76 -7.74
CA THR A 91 13.44 10.43 -7.36
C THR A 91 12.56 10.54 -6.13
N ILE A 92 11.29 10.17 -6.27
CA ILE A 92 10.29 10.17 -5.20
C ILE A 92 10.16 8.73 -4.70
N PRO A 93 10.55 8.44 -3.44
CA PRO A 93 10.34 7.11 -2.89
C PRO A 93 8.84 6.83 -2.80
N VAL A 94 8.45 5.63 -3.23
CA VAL A 94 7.07 5.14 -3.10
C VAL A 94 7.02 3.99 -2.11
N THR A 95 5.88 3.80 -1.49
CA THR A 95 5.68 2.68 -0.58
C THR A 95 5.91 1.36 -1.33
N LYS A 96 6.70 0.46 -0.73
CA LYS A 96 7.08 -0.82 -1.36
C LYS A 96 5.85 -1.60 -1.83
N GLY A 97 5.88 -2.04 -3.08
CA GLY A 97 4.79 -2.77 -3.72
C GLY A 97 3.73 -1.88 -4.36
N ASN A 98 3.83 -0.55 -4.28
CA ASN A 98 2.97 0.34 -5.06
C ASN A 98 3.55 0.60 -6.45
N LEU A 99 2.65 0.70 -7.43
CA LEU A 99 2.92 1.17 -8.79
C LEU A 99 2.15 2.47 -9.00
N ILE A 100 2.85 3.48 -9.51
CA ILE A 100 2.24 4.77 -9.87
C ILE A 100 2.58 5.05 -11.32
N THR A 101 1.62 5.00 -12.21
CA THR A 101 1.79 5.44 -13.60
C THR A 101 1.21 6.84 -13.76
N GLY A 102 1.71 7.63 -14.70
CA GLY A 102 1.10 8.93 -14.98
C GLY A 102 1.06 9.25 -16.46
N GLU A 103 0.04 10.02 -16.82
CA GLU A 103 -0.26 10.48 -18.17
C GLU A 103 -0.40 12.01 -18.14
N LEU A 104 0.01 12.67 -19.22
CA LEU A 104 -0.18 14.11 -19.40
C LEU A 104 -1.56 14.37 -20.03
N LEU A 105 -2.18 15.48 -19.69
CA LEU A 105 -3.53 15.84 -20.12
C LEU A 105 -3.56 17.24 -20.75
N SER A 106 -4.31 17.41 -21.84
CA SER A 106 -4.65 18.72 -22.43
C SER A 106 -6.04 19.21 -22.01
N ASP A 107 -6.89 18.29 -21.55
CA ASP A 107 -8.20 18.49 -20.93
C ASP A 107 -8.50 17.23 -20.08
N ALA A 108 -9.57 17.25 -19.29
CA ALA A 108 -9.95 16.21 -18.34
C ALA A 108 -10.16 14.81 -18.94
N THR A 109 -10.16 14.69 -20.27
CA THR A 109 -10.40 13.42 -21.01
C THR A 109 -9.35 13.08 -22.07
N THR A 110 -8.39 13.96 -22.33
CA THR A 110 -7.48 13.82 -23.48
C THR A 110 -6.04 13.69 -23.02
N VAL A 111 -5.50 12.48 -23.18
CA VAL A 111 -4.09 12.17 -22.93
C VAL A 111 -3.21 12.74 -24.04
N VAL A 112 -2.11 13.40 -23.66
CA VAL A 112 -1.17 14.06 -24.57
C VAL A 112 0.12 13.24 -24.64
N ALA A 113 0.65 13.07 -25.85
CA ALA A 113 1.97 12.49 -26.06
C ALA A 113 3.09 13.44 -25.57
N VAL A 114 4.24 12.87 -25.16
CA VAL A 114 5.41 13.64 -24.70
C VAL A 114 5.79 14.69 -25.75
N GLY A 115 5.68 15.98 -25.41
CA GLY A 115 6.00 17.12 -26.28
C GLY A 115 4.82 18.04 -26.67
N GLY A 116 3.58 17.72 -26.28
CA GLY A 116 2.45 18.65 -26.38
C GLY A 116 2.35 19.61 -25.18
N VAL A 117 1.62 20.72 -25.33
CA VAL A 117 1.31 21.62 -24.20
C VAL A 117 0.26 20.92 -23.31
N ALA A 118 0.70 20.36 -22.20
CA ALA A 118 -0.17 19.74 -21.21
C ALA A 118 -0.67 20.81 -20.21
N THR A 119 -1.98 20.91 -20.04
CA THR A 119 -2.64 21.78 -19.05
C THR A 119 -2.85 21.08 -17.71
N GLY A 120 -2.66 19.75 -17.68
CA GLY A 120 -2.67 18.95 -16.47
C GLY A 120 -1.99 17.59 -16.64
N PHE A 121 -2.11 16.79 -15.59
CA PHE A 121 -1.64 15.42 -15.49
C PHE A 121 -2.64 14.56 -14.71
N CYS A 122 -2.60 13.26 -14.97
CA CYS A 122 -3.31 12.26 -14.19
C CYS A 122 -2.38 11.14 -13.75
N LEU A 123 -2.47 10.77 -12.48
CA LEU A 123 -1.67 9.73 -11.84
C LEU A 123 -2.59 8.57 -11.47
N THR A 124 -2.17 7.36 -11.76
CA THR A 124 -2.87 6.12 -11.41
C THR A 124 -2.00 5.30 -10.47
N GLY A 125 -2.50 5.07 -9.27
CA GLY A 125 -1.86 4.26 -8.24
C GLY A 125 -2.52 2.90 -8.09
N THR A 126 -1.72 1.84 -8.16
CA THR A 126 -2.15 0.45 -7.92
C THR A 126 -1.16 -0.26 -6.99
N ASN A 127 -1.60 -1.32 -6.33
CA ASN A 127 -0.67 -2.22 -5.64
C ASN A 127 -0.28 -3.38 -6.58
N ALA A 128 1.02 -3.63 -6.71
CA ALA A 128 1.60 -4.70 -7.51
C ALA A 128 1.07 -6.09 -7.17
N ALA A 129 0.63 -6.30 -5.93
CA ALA A 129 0.10 -7.57 -5.47
C ALA A 129 -1.34 -7.83 -5.97
N GLY A 130 -1.88 -7.02 -6.89
CA GLY A 130 -3.17 -7.25 -7.55
C GLY A 130 -4.38 -7.27 -6.61
N THR A 131 -4.21 -6.82 -5.37
CA THR A 131 -5.19 -7.02 -4.29
C THR A 131 -6.19 -5.87 -4.17
N SER A 132 -5.97 -4.77 -4.89
CA SER A 132 -6.92 -3.66 -4.96
C SER A 132 -7.69 -3.73 -6.28
N THR A 133 -8.96 -4.06 -6.19
CA THR A 133 -9.96 -4.05 -7.27
C THR A 133 -10.37 -2.62 -7.66
N GLN A 134 -9.84 -1.60 -6.98
CA GLN A 134 -10.06 -0.19 -7.25
C GLN A 134 -8.70 0.50 -7.42
N LEU A 135 -8.59 1.29 -8.48
CA LEU A 135 -7.45 2.17 -8.72
C LEU A 135 -7.67 3.49 -7.97
N SER A 136 -6.60 4.02 -7.36
CA SER A 136 -6.61 5.40 -6.88
C SER A 136 -6.09 6.29 -8.00
N ILE A 137 -6.86 7.30 -8.38
CA ILE A 137 -6.53 8.20 -9.48
C ILE A 137 -6.44 9.63 -8.93
N TYR A 138 -5.35 10.32 -9.23
CA TYR A 138 -5.24 11.75 -9.01
C TYR A 138 -5.36 12.47 -10.36
N ASN A 139 -6.32 13.38 -10.50
CA ASN A 139 -6.46 14.20 -11.70
C ASN A 139 -6.36 15.68 -11.30
N SER A 140 -5.39 16.37 -11.90
CA SER A 140 -5.11 17.80 -11.63
C SER A 140 -6.18 18.75 -12.20
N LEU A 141 -6.85 18.38 -13.29
CA LEU A 141 -7.86 19.21 -13.97
C LEU A 141 -9.23 19.13 -13.30
N THR A 142 -9.61 17.96 -12.80
CA THR A 142 -10.86 17.79 -12.02
C THR A 142 -10.66 18.03 -10.53
N GLY A 143 -9.42 18.32 -10.11
CA GLY A 143 -9.10 18.71 -8.75
C GLY A 143 -9.30 17.59 -7.73
N GLY A 144 -8.49 16.53 -7.80
CA GLY A 144 -8.24 15.71 -6.62
C GLY A 144 -8.11 14.22 -6.84
N LEU A 145 -8.21 13.51 -5.71
CA LEU A 145 -7.99 12.09 -5.58
C LEU A 145 -9.34 11.36 -5.63
N ASN A 146 -9.52 10.58 -6.68
CA ASN A 146 -10.70 9.78 -6.96
C ASN A 146 -10.38 8.29 -6.86
N VAL A 147 -11.42 7.47 -6.68
CA VAL A 147 -11.32 6.02 -6.83
C VAL A 147 -12.01 5.62 -8.13
N SER A 148 -11.40 4.74 -8.91
CA SER A 148 -11.93 4.29 -10.19
C SER A 148 -11.84 2.76 -10.30
N THR A 149 -12.85 2.17 -10.91
CA THR A 149 -12.85 0.75 -11.28
C THR A 149 -12.32 0.51 -12.70
N THR A 150 -12.06 1.59 -13.45
CA THR A 150 -11.57 1.53 -14.83
C THR A 150 -10.08 1.86 -14.86
N ALA A 151 -9.29 1.05 -15.59
CA ALA A 151 -7.82 1.05 -15.57
C ALA A 151 -7.14 2.24 -16.27
N LYS A 152 -7.84 3.34 -16.53
CA LYS A 152 -7.28 4.51 -17.22
C LYS A 152 -7.70 5.80 -16.56
N CYS A 153 -6.80 6.79 -16.65
CA CYS A 153 -7.16 8.18 -16.50
C CYS A 153 -8.29 8.52 -17.49
N PRO A 154 -9.28 9.32 -17.08
CA PRO A 154 -10.39 9.70 -17.94
C PRO A 154 -9.91 10.42 -19.20
#